data_AF-A0A520KQ55-F1
#
_entry.id   AF-A0A520KQ55-F1
#
_cell.length_a   1.000
_cell.length_b   1.000
_cell.length_c   1.000
_cell.angle_alpha   90.00
_cell.angle_beta   90.00
_cell.angle_gamma   90.00
#
_symmetry.space_group_name_H-M   'P 1'
#
loop_
_entity.id
_entity.type
_entity.pdbx_description
1 polymer ?
#
loop_
_entity_poly.entity_id
_entity_poly.type
_entity_poly.pdbx_seq_one_letter_code
_entity_poly.pdbx_strand_id
1 'polypeptide(L)'
;MAVDQSSFVVLDGHHRVEAARAIGLRRIPAIILDYSSEKIVVTPHSISKEDVIRAALEGRKFPPKTTKHMISLEGHLFHISRIEPDVRLDIRALR
;
A
#
# COMPACT_ATOMS: atom_id res chain seq x y z
N MET A 1 4.16 4.74 -3.22
CA MET A 1 3.20 3.63 -3.06
C MET A 1 3.84 2.62 -2.13
N ALA A 2 3.05 1.95 -1.31
CA ALA A 2 3.56 0.91 -0.43
C ALA A 2 2.92 -0.43 -0.79
N VAL A 3 3.75 -1.47 -0.89
CA VAL A 3 3.37 -2.80 -1.34
C VAL A 3 3.93 -3.84 -0.37
N ASP A 4 3.15 -4.86 -0.07
CA ASP A 4 3.63 -6.02 0.69
C ASP A 4 4.62 -6.86 -0.12
N GLN A 5 5.75 -7.22 0.49
CA GLN A 5 6.82 -7.97 -0.16
C GLN A 5 6.40 -9.39 -0.58
N SER A 6 5.52 -10.03 0.18
CA SER A 6 5.17 -11.44 -0.01
C SER A 6 4.01 -11.61 -0.99
N SER A 7 2.96 -10.80 -0.83
CA SER A 7 1.72 -10.93 -1.61
C SER A 7 1.62 -9.94 -2.77
N PHE A 8 2.51 -8.96 -2.86
CA PHE A 8 2.42 -7.81 -3.78
C PHE A 8 1.13 -6.99 -3.65
N VAL A 9 0.44 -7.13 -2.51
CA VAL A 9 -0.77 -6.36 -2.22
C VAL A 9 -0.43 -4.90 -1.98
N VAL A 10 -1.18 -4.01 -2.62
CA VAL A 10 -1.05 -2.57 -2.43
C VAL A 10 -1.58 -2.21 -1.05
N LEU A 11 -0.71 -1.69 -0.19
CA LEU A 11 -1.06 -1.24 1.16
C LEU A 11 -1.45 0.23 1.16
N ASP A 12 -0.76 1.06 0.37
CA ASP A 12 -1.12 2.47 0.18
C ASP A 12 -0.86 2.95 -1.25
N GLY A 13 -1.71 3.89 -1.69
CA GLY A 13 -1.60 4.53 -2.99
C GLY A 13 -2.46 3.90 -4.10
N HIS A 14 -3.59 3.28 -3.77
CA HIS A 14 -4.56 2.75 -4.76
C HIS A 14 -4.96 3.77 -5.83
N HIS A 15 -5.17 5.03 -5.47
CA HIS A 15 -5.46 6.08 -6.46
C HIS A 15 -4.29 6.31 -7.43
N ARG A 16 -3.03 6.18 -6.96
CA ARG A 16 -1.84 6.30 -7.82
C ARG A 16 -1.76 5.14 -8.82
N VAL A 17 -2.13 3.92 -8.39
CA VAL A 17 -2.25 2.75 -9.27
C VAL A 17 -3.26 2.98 -10.38
N GLU A 18 -4.48 3.38 -10.02
CA GLU A 18 -5.54 3.58 -11.00
C GLU A 18 -5.24 4.76 -11.93
N ALA A 19 -4.66 5.85 -11.41
CA ALA A 19 -4.22 6.97 -12.24
C ALA A 19 -3.14 6.57 -13.25
N ALA A 20 -2.10 5.87 -12.79
CA ALA A 20 -1.03 5.35 -13.64
C ALA A 20 -1.57 4.42 -14.74
N ARG A 21 -2.51 3.53 -14.39
CA ARG A 21 -3.20 2.66 -15.35
C ARG A 21 -3.96 3.46 -16.39
N ALA A 22 -4.70 4.51 -15.97
CA ALA A 22 -5.49 5.35 -16.85
C ALA A 22 -4.64 6.11 -17.89
N ILE A 23 -3.40 6.46 -17.57
CA ILE A 23 -2.48 7.16 -18.48
C ILE A 23 -1.48 6.23 -19.20
N GLY A 24 -1.68 4.91 -19.09
CA GLY A 24 -0.89 3.90 -19.80
C GLY A 24 0.53 3.70 -19.26
N LEU A 25 0.80 3.96 -17.98
CA LEU A 25 2.06 3.57 -17.35
C LEU A 25 2.10 2.06 -17.11
N ARG A 26 3.28 1.47 -17.31
CA ARG A 26 3.53 0.05 -17.05
C ARG A 26 4.20 -0.19 -15.71
N ARG A 27 4.81 0.85 -15.13
CA ARG A 27 5.59 0.77 -13.89
C ARG A 27 5.24 1.94 -12.97
N ILE A 28 5.29 1.70 -11.66
CA ILE A 28 5.11 2.74 -10.64
C ILE A 28 6.15 2.49 -9.53
N PRO A 29 6.90 3.51 -9.08
CA PRO A 29 7.78 3.37 -7.93
C PRO A 29 6.99 3.01 -6.66
N ALA A 30 7.48 2.00 -5.94
CA ALA A 30 6.89 1.55 -4.69
C ALA A 30 7.98 1.25 -3.66
N ILE A 31 7.67 1.50 -2.39
CA ILE A 31 8.40 0.91 -1.27
C ILE A 31 7.84 -0.49 -1.01
N ILE A 32 8.75 -1.41 -0.74
CA ILE A 32 8.44 -2.79 -0.39
C ILE A 32 8.51 -2.92 1.13
N LEU A 33 7.43 -3.43 1.72
CA LEU A 33 7.28 -3.57 3.16
C LEU A 33 7.03 -5.03 3.53
N ASP A 34 7.58 -5.45 4.66
CA ASP A 34 7.17 -6.69 5.29
C ASP A 34 5.83 -6.49 6.01
N TYR A 35 4.72 -6.78 5.34
CA TYR A 35 3.41 -6.56 5.96
C TYR A 35 3.16 -7.49 7.14
N SER A 36 3.84 -8.64 7.22
CA SER A 36 3.74 -9.56 8.35
C SER A 36 4.32 -8.98 9.65
N SER A 37 5.20 -7.97 9.56
CA SER A 37 5.81 -7.33 10.72
C SER A 37 4.78 -6.77 11.70
N GLU A 38 4.92 -7.08 12.98
CA GLU A 38 4.14 -6.49 14.09
C GLU A 38 4.23 -4.96 14.17
N LYS A 39 5.28 -4.38 13.58
CA LYS A 39 5.43 -2.92 13.48
C LYS A 39 4.45 -2.29 12.51
N ILE A 40 3.87 -3.05 11.59
CA ILE A 40 2.83 -2.57 10.69
C ILE A 40 1.48 -3.04 11.24
N VAL A 41 0.55 -2.12 11.41
CA VAL A 41 -0.81 -2.41 11.86
C VAL A 41 -1.82 -1.89 10.84
N VAL A 42 -2.98 -2.53 10.76
CA VAL A 42 -4.10 -2.07 9.95
C VAL A 42 -5.19 -1.53 10.86
N THR A 43 -5.79 -0.41 10.45
CA THR A 43 -6.92 0.20 11.14
C THR A 43 -8.10 0.32 10.16
N PRO A 44 -9.35 0.08 10.60
CA PRO A 44 -9.75 -0.30 11.96
C PRO A 44 -9.32 -1.73 12.33
N HIS A 45 -9.17 -2.01 13.63
CA HIS A 45 -8.77 -3.33 14.14
C HIS A 45 -9.79 -4.46 13.88
N SER A 46 -10.98 -4.12 13.38
CA SER A 46 -11.97 -5.08 12.91
C SER A 46 -11.61 -5.77 11.59
N ILE A 47 -10.56 -5.31 10.90
CA ILE A 47 -10.06 -5.89 9.66
C ILE A 47 -8.64 -6.39 9.93
N SER A 48 -8.40 -7.67 9.71
CA SER A 48 -7.07 -8.27 9.87
C SER A 48 -6.19 -8.04 8.64
N LYS A 49 -4.88 -8.23 8.77
CA LYS A 49 -3.97 -8.19 7.61
C LYS A 49 -4.30 -9.30 6.62
N GLU A 50 -4.71 -10.46 7.14
CA GLU A 50 -5.13 -11.63 6.38
C GLU A 50 -6.39 -11.33 5.56
N ASP A 51 -7.33 -10.56 6.08
CA ASP A 51 -8.51 -10.13 5.33
C ASP A 51 -8.12 -9.19 4.18
N VAL A 52 -7.16 -8.29 4.41
CA VAL A 52 -6.61 -7.40 3.36
C VAL A 52 -5.97 -8.21 2.25
N ILE A 53 -5.08 -9.14 2.62
CA ILE A 53 -4.37 -10.00 1.65
C ILE A 53 -5.39 -10.84 0.87
N ARG A 54 -6.31 -11.51 1.57
CA ARG A 54 -7.32 -12.36 0.95
C ARG A 54 -8.22 -11.60 -0.01
N ALA A 55 -8.74 -10.44 0.41
CA ALA A 55 -9.59 -9.62 -0.45
C ALA A 55 -8.85 -9.21 -1.73
N ALA A 56 -7.58 -8.78 -1.62
CA ALA A 56 -6.78 -8.39 -2.76
C ALA A 56 -6.49 -9.56 -3.72
N LEU A 57 -6.11 -10.74 -3.20
CA LEU A 57 -5.84 -11.93 -4.02
C LEU A 57 -7.10 -12.47 -4.72
N GLU A 58 -8.26 -12.32 -4.09
CA GLU A 58 -9.56 -12.69 -4.68
C GLU A 58 -10.12 -11.61 -5.63
N GLY A 59 -9.41 -10.50 -5.84
CA GLY A 59 -9.88 -9.39 -6.67
C GLY A 59 -11.08 -8.63 -6.10
N ARG A 60 -11.41 -8.84 -4.82
CA ARG A 60 -12.48 -8.12 -4.11
C ARG A 60 -11.95 -6.80 -3.58
N LYS A 61 -12.69 -5.71 -3.84
CA LYS A 61 -12.37 -4.38 -3.31
C LYS A 61 -13.24 -4.09 -2.09
N PHE A 62 -12.60 -3.69 -0.99
CA PHE A 62 -13.31 -3.02 0.09
C PHE A 62 -13.85 -1.66 -0.38
N PRO A 63 -14.84 -1.08 0.32
CA PRO A 63 -15.21 0.32 0.12
C PRO A 63 -13.99 1.27 0.21
N PRO A 64 -14.06 2.46 -0.40
CA PRO A 64 -12.96 3.41 -0.34
C PRO A 64 -12.59 3.79 1.10
N LYS A 65 -11.27 3.86 1.37
CA LYS A 65 -10.69 4.27 2.68
C LYS A 65 -11.07 3.34 3.86
N THR A 66 -11.45 2.10 3.57
CA THR A 66 -11.77 1.09 4.60
C THR A 66 -10.55 0.71 5.44
N THR A 67 -9.35 0.64 4.86
CA THR A 67 -8.12 0.29 5.57
C THR A 67 -7.15 1.46 5.58
N LYS A 68 -6.48 1.66 6.72
CA LYS A 68 -5.28 2.52 6.84
C LYS A 68 -4.17 1.70 7.48
N HIS A 69 -3.04 1.65 6.80
CA HIS A 69 -1.87 0.92 7.26
C HIS A 69 -0.92 1.89 7.98
N MET A 70 -0.53 1.52 9.19
CA MET A 70 0.20 2.37 10.12
C MET A 70 1.45 1.66 10.60
N ILE A 71 2.50 2.42 10.88
CA ILE A 71 3.71 2.00 11.58
C ILE A 71 3.51 2.30 13.05
N SER A 72 3.62 1.27 13.89
CA SER A 72 3.64 1.36 15.35
C SER A 72 5.08 1.47 15.82
N LEU A 73 5.41 2.60 16.45
CA LEU A 73 6.72 2.85 17.05
C LEU A 73 6.51 3.57 18.39
N GLU A 74 7.01 2.97 19.48
CA GLU A 74 6.97 3.57 20.83
C GLU A 74 5.57 4.01 21.27
N GLY A 75 4.53 3.24 20.90
CA GLY A 75 3.13 3.56 21.23
C GLY A 75 2.49 4.62 20.33
N HIS A 76 3.21 5.16 19.35
CA HIS A 76 2.70 6.10 18.37
C HIS A 76 2.41 5.41 17.03
N LEU A 77 1.36 5.86 16.35
CA LEU A 77 0.98 5.40 15.03
C LEU A 77 1.29 6.46 13.96
N PHE A 78 2.08 6.07 12.96
CA PHE A 78 2.40 6.90 11.80
C PHE A 78 1.86 6.23 10.54
N HIS A 79 1.24 6.97 9.62
CA HIS A 79 0.83 6.36 8.36
C HIS A 79 2.06 5.86 7.57
N ILE A 80 1.96 4.70 6.91
CA ILE A 80 3.09 4.10 6.16
C ILE A 80 3.63 5.02 5.05
N SER A 81 2.85 5.99 4.57
CA SER A 81 3.34 6.98 3.61
C SER A 81 4.47 7.86 4.15
N ARG A 82 4.69 7.95 5.47
CA ARG A 82 5.78 8.75 6.05
C ARG A 82 7.18 8.24 5.72
N ILE A 83 7.30 6.97 5.37
CA ILE A 83 8.58 6.35 4.99
C ILE A 83 8.74 6.24 3.47
N GLU A 84 7.78 6.75 2.69
CA GLU A 84 7.95 6.86 1.25
C GLU A 84 8.98 7.96 0.94
N PRO A 85 10.08 7.64 0.23
CA PRO A 85 11.03 8.68 -0.18
C PRO A 85 10.44 9.53 -1.30
N ASP A 86 10.95 10.75 -1.43
CA ASP A 86 10.69 11.58 -2.60
C ASP A 86 11.32 10.94 -3.85
N VAL A 87 10.49 10.62 -4.83
CA VAL A 87 10.94 10.03 -6.10
C VAL A 87 10.68 11.03 -7.23
N ARG A 88 11.75 11.48 -7.87
CA ARG A 88 11.70 12.42 -9.01
C ARG A 88 12.11 11.68 -10.29
N LEU A 89 11.16 10.97 -10.89
CA LEU A 89 11.36 10.25 -12.15
C LEU A 89 10.56 10.87 -13.28
N ASP A 90 11.15 10.90 -14.46
CA ASP A 90 10.43 11.24 -15.68
C ASP A 90 9.39 10.14 -15.98
N ILE A 91 8.15 10.57 -16.20
CA ILE A 91 7.02 9.68 -16.47
C ILE A 91 7.24 8.79 -17.72
N ARG A 92 8.07 9.25 -18.67
CA ARG A 92 8.45 8.48 -19.86
C ARG A 92 9.26 7.23 -19.51
N ALA A 93 10.03 7.25 -18.42
CA ALA A 93 10.79 6.10 -17.95
C ALA A 93 9.91 4.99 -17.35
N LEU A 94 8.65 5.31 -17.05
CA LEU A 94 7.68 4.41 -16.42
C LEU A 94 6.68 3.77 -17.40
N ARG A 95 6.75 4.15 -18.68
CA ARG A 95 6.01 3.51 -19.77
C ARG A 95 6.60 2.17 -20.19
#